data_AF-A0A7X5E6H5-F1
#
_entry.id   AF-A0A7X5E6H5-F1
#
_cell.length_a   1.000
_cell.length_b   1.000
_cell.length_c   1.000
_cell.angle_alpha   90.00
_cell.angle_beta   90.00
_cell.angle_gamma   90.00
#
_symmetry.space_group_name_H-M   'P 1'
#
loop_
_entity.id
_entity.type
_entity.pdbx_description
1 polymer ?
#
loop_
_entity_poly.entity_id
_entity_poly.type
_entity_poly.pdbx_seq_one_letter_code
_entity_poly.pdbx_strand_id
1 'polypeptide(L)'
;MVFNSTSFLIFFPIVVLVYFIMPRKIRYIWLLIASYYFYMSWNAKYAILIGFSTIITYLSGLCIGWINGSGVNNKVKVKKIVVAASFGINILILVVFKYSGFILDSLNIILKESGIRVLEMPFDIVLPVGISFYTFQALSYTMDVYRGDISAEKNILKYALFVSFFPQLVAGPIERSINLISQISEIPKTKIEYERIANGLIIMVWGFFLKLVIADRIAILVNTVFDRYYMYGTVELIVAAMGFALQIYCDFSSYSTIAIGASQIMGITLMENFNVPYFSRSIKEFWRRWHISLSTWFKDYLYIPLGGNRCSRGRA
;
A
#
# COMPACT_ATOMS: atom_id res chain seq x y z
N MET A 1 6.50 -6.56 11.94
CA MET A 1 6.91 -7.91 11.45
C MET A 1 7.04 -7.84 9.93
N VAL A 2 7.85 -8.73 9.33
CA VAL A 2 8.05 -8.82 7.87
C VAL A 2 7.70 -10.24 7.41
N PHE A 3 7.20 -10.43 6.19
CA PHE A 3 6.69 -11.75 5.75
C PHE A 3 7.73 -12.87 5.75
N ASN A 4 8.98 -12.57 5.45
CA ASN A 4 10.07 -13.56 5.46
C ASN A 4 10.72 -13.78 6.84
N SER A 5 10.04 -13.40 7.94
CA SER A 5 10.56 -13.57 9.30
C SER A 5 9.96 -14.79 10.01
N THR A 6 10.71 -15.39 10.92
CA THR A 6 10.22 -16.46 11.82
C THR A 6 9.00 -16.01 12.61
N SER A 7 8.95 -14.74 13.02
CA SER A 7 7.79 -14.17 13.70
C SER A 7 6.53 -14.24 12.85
N PHE A 8 6.60 -13.99 11.54
CA PHE A 8 5.45 -14.13 10.64
C PHE A 8 5.06 -15.60 10.44
N LEU A 9 6.04 -16.50 10.34
CA LEU A 9 5.81 -17.95 10.22
C LEU A 9 5.00 -18.51 11.38
N ILE A 10 5.16 -17.96 12.59
CA ILE A 10 4.38 -18.33 13.77
C ILE A 10 3.05 -17.55 13.82
N PHE A 11 3.10 -16.24 13.57
CA PHE A 11 1.93 -15.36 13.63
C PHE A 11 0.81 -15.79 12.67
N PHE A 12 1.15 -16.07 11.41
CA PHE A 12 0.14 -16.29 10.38
C PHE A 12 -0.72 -17.55 10.61
N PRO A 13 -0.15 -18.73 10.91
CA PRO A 13 -0.94 -19.91 11.26
C PRO A 13 -1.86 -19.69 12.46
N ILE A 14 -1.40 -18.97 13.49
CA ILE A 14 -2.23 -18.62 14.66
C ILE A 14 -3.41 -17.76 14.24
N VAL A 15 -3.16 -16.71 13.44
CA VAL A 15 -4.23 -15.83 12.93
C VAL A 15 -5.26 -16.60 12.14
N VAL A 16 -4.82 -17.49 11.24
CA VAL A 16 -5.70 -18.31 10.40
C VAL A 16 -6.50 -19.32 11.24
N LEU A 17 -5.87 -19.99 12.19
CA LEU A 17 -6.52 -20.97 13.06
C LEU A 17 -7.62 -20.30 13.90
N VAL A 18 -7.30 -19.17 14.56
CA VAL A 18 -8.28 -18.41 15.34
C VAL A 18 -9.38 -17.86 14.44
N TYR A 19 -9.04 -17.37 13.24
CA TYR A 19 -10.02 -16.88 12.26
C TYR A 19 -11.07 -17.93 11.89
N PHE A 20 -10.67 -19.19 11.73
CA PHE A 20 -11.60 -20.28 11.38
C PHE A 20 -12.43 -20.77 12.56
N ILE A 21 -11.87 -20.82 13.77
CA ILE A 21 -12.58 -21.22 15.00
C ILE A 21 -13.63 -20.18 15.41
N MET A 22 -13.32 -18.90 15.19
CA MET A 22 -14.13 -17.82 15.73
C MET A 22 -15.45 -17.62 14.95
N PRO A 23 -16.54 -17.21 15.64
CA PRO A 23 -17.83 -16.95 14.99
C PRO A 23 -17.72 -15.96 13.84
N ARG A 24 -18.42 -16.27 12.73
CA ARG A 24 -18.30 -15.53 11.47
C ARG A 24 -18.58 -14.02 11.61
N LYS A 25 -19.47 -13.64 12.52
CA LYS A 25 -19.86 -12.24 12.76
C LYS A 25 -18.74 -11.37 13.33
N ILE A 26 -17.76 -11.95 14.03
CA ILE A 26 -16.68 -11.19 14.68
C ILE A 26 -15.32 -11.40 14.02
N ARG A 27 -15.25 -12.19 12.94
CA ARG A 27 -14.03 -12.44 12.15
C ARG A 27 -13.30 -11.17 11.72
N TYR A 28 -14.02 -10.15 11.26
CA TYR A 28 -13.40 -8.88 10.87
C TYR A 28 -12.76 -8.14 12.06
N ILE A 29 -13.28 -8.31 13.29
CA ILE A 29 -12.71 -7.71 14.50
C ILE A 29 -11.37 -8.41 14.83
N TRP A 30 -11.32 -9.74 14.71
CA TRP A 30 -10.06 -10.46 14.87
C TRP A 30 -9.03 -10.06 13.83
N LEU A 31 -9.43 -9.96 12.56
CA LEU A 31 -8.52 -9.50 11.51
C LEU A 31 -8.02 -8.08 11.79
N LEU A 32 -8.85 -7.21 12.36
CA LEU A 32 -8.44 -5.86 12.77
C LEU A 32 -7.39 -5.92 13.89
N ILE A 33 -7.63 -6.69 14.94
CA ILE A 33 -6.69 -6.87 16.06
C ILE A 33 -5.36 -7.46 15.54
N ALA A 34 -5.42 -8.54 14.76
CA ALA A 34 -4.26 -9.16 14.15
C ALA A 34 -3.51 -8.16 13.25
N SER A 35 -4.23 -7.29 12.54
CA SER A 35 -3.63 -6.31 11.65
C SER A 35 -2.86 -5.22 12.39
N TYR A 36 -3.47 -4.66 13.43
CA TYR A 36 -2.81 -3.70 14.29
C TYR A 36 -1.63 -4.32 15.02
N TYR A 37 -1.74 -5.56 15.51
CA TYR A 37 -0.62 -6.28 16.13
C TYR A 37 0.55 -6.47 15.15
N PHE A 38 0.26 -6.93 13.93
CA PHE A 38 1.27 -7.10 12.90
C PHE A 38 2.02 -5.79 12.62
N TYR A 39 1.31 -4.66 12.56
CA TYR A 39 1.93 -3.36 12.37
C TYR A 39 2.72 -2.88 13.61
N MET A 40 2.12 -2.95 14.79
CA MET A 40 2.73 -2.51 16.06
C MET A 40 4.00 -3.29 16.41
N SER A 41 4.13 -4.53 15.94
CA SER A 41 5.33 -5.33 16.12
C SER A 41 6.58 -4.76 15.43
N TRP A 42 6.42 -3.83 14.47
CA TRP A 42 7.55 -3.05 13.96
C TRP A 42 7.84 -1.86 14.89
N ASN A 43 6.82 -1.03 15.16
CA ASN A 43 6.90 0.02 16.16
C ASN A 43 5.49 0.48 16.56
N ALA A 44 5.16 0.33 17.84
CA ALA A 44 3.83 0.61 18.36
C ALA A 44 3.42 2.10 18.25
N LYS A 45 4.37 3.04 18.34
CA LYS A 45 4.08 4.49 18.33
C LYS A 45 3.41 4.91 17.01
N TYR A 46 3.81 4.31 15.91
CA TYR A 46 3.31 4.68 14.59
C TYR A 46 1.92 4.12 14.28
N ALA A 47 1.36 3.25 15.12
CA ALA A 47 -0.04 2.82 14.97
C ALA A 47 -1.01 4.00 15.13
N ILE A 48 -0.60 5.03 15.88
CA ILE A 48 -1.32 6.30 16.01
C ILE A 48 -1.47 6.97 14.65
N LEU A 49 -0.47 6.91 13.76
CA LEU A 49 -0.56 7.52 12.42
C LEU A 49 -1.59 6.83 11.54
N ILE A 50 -1.63 5.48 11.55
CA ILE A 50 -2.65 4.72 10.85
C ILE A 50 -4.03 5.05 11.42
N GLY A 51 -4.17 5.04 12.76
CA GLY A 51 -5.42 5.40 13.42
C GLY A 51 -5.89 6.82 13.09
N PHE A 52 -4.98 7.79 13.08
CA PHE A 52 -5.28 9.18 12.75
C PHE A 52 -5.71 9.34 11.28
N SER A 53 -4.95 8.74 10.34
CA SER A 53 -5.32 8.70 8.93
C SER A 53 -6.71 8.07 8.74
N THR A 54 -6.95 6.92 9.40
CA THR A 54 -8.23 6.21 9.40
C THR A 54 -9.38 7.10 9.89
N ILE A 55 -9.21 7.80 11.01
CA ILE A 55 -10.26 8.67 11.56
C ILE A 55 -10.58 9.82 10.59
N ILE A 56 -9.56 10.48 10.04
CA ILE A 56 -9.75 11.61 9.13
C ILE A 56 -10.52 11.18 7.88
N THR A 57 -10.09 10.10 7.23
CA THR A 57 -10.70 9.65 5.99
C THR A 57 -12.07 9.01 6.22
N TYR A 58 -12.27 8.35 7.36
CA TYR A 58 -13.59 7.85 7.80
C TYR A 58 -14.59 9.00 7.98
N LEU A 59 -14.24 10.01 8.79
CA LEU A 59 -15.08 11.18 9.04
C LEU A 59 -15.34 11.97 7.75
N SER A 60 -14.35 12.08 6.88
CA SER A 60 -14.50 12.71 5.57
C SER A 60 -15.51 11.96 4.69
N GLY A 61 -15.43 10.63 4.66
CA GLY A 61 -16.39 9.79 3.95
C GLY A 61 -17.82 9.94 4.50
N LEU A 62 -17.99 9.90 5.82
CA LEU A 62 -19.29 10.13 6.47
C LEU A 62 -19.87 11.52 6.17
N CYS A 63 -19.03 12.55 6.24
CA CYS A 63 -19.44 13.93 5.94
C CYS A 63 -19.93 14.05 4.48
N ILE A 64 -19.19 13.49 3.52
CA ILE A 64 -19.59 13.46 2.11
C ILE A 64 -20.90 12.66 1.94
N GLY A 65 -21.03 11.52 2.60
CA GLY A 65 -22.24 10.70 2.61
C GLY A 65 -23.46 11.42 3.17
N TRP A 66 -23.29 12.21 4.23
CA TRP A 66 -24.35 13.06 4.79
C TRP A 66 -24.74 14.19 3.83
N ILE A 67 -23.77 14.89 3.24
CA ILE A 67 -24.03 15.97 2.25
C ILE A 67 -24.81 15.45 1.04
N ASN A 68 -24.61 14.19 0.63
CA ASN A 68 -25.39 13.56 -0.43
C ASN A 68 -26.89 13.54 -0.09
N GLY A 69 -27.24 13.11 1.12
CA GLY A 69 -28.62 12.97 1.59
C GLY A 69 -29.29 14.27 2.07
N SER A 70 -28.52 15.30 2.44
CA SER A 70 -29.06 16.54 3.01
C SER A 70 -29.49 17.57 1.95
N GLY A 71 -30.38 18.50 2.30
CA GLY A 71 -30.80 19.63 1.44
C GLY A 71 -29.80 20.80 1.33
N VAL A 72 -28.50 20.55 1.53
CA VAL A 72 -27.47 21.60 1.62
C VAL A 72 -27.31 22.33 0.29
N ASN A 73 -27.37 23.67 0.30
CA ASN A 73 -27.03 24.50 -0.87
C ASN A 73 -25.54 24.37 -1.22
N ASN A 74 -25.19 24.31 -2.51
CA ASN A 74 -23.81 24.15 -3.00
C ASN A 74 -23.09 22.86 -2.56
N LYS A 75 -23.79 21.72 -2.52
CA LYS A 75 -23.24 20.38 -2.18
C LYS A 75 -21.85 20.10 -2.78
N VAL A 76 -21.68 20.44 -4.07
CA VAL A 76 -20.42 20.19 -4.80
C VAL A 76 -19.24 20.94 -4.19
N LYS A 77 -19.42 22.20 -3.80
CA LYS A 77 -18.34 23.03 -3.24
C LYS A 77 -17.91 22.51 -1.86
N VAL A 78 -18.88 22.18 -0.99
CA VAL A 78 -18.60 21.66 0.35
C VAL A 78 -17.86 20.33 0.27
N LYS A 79 -18.32 19.41 -0.58
CA LYS A 79 -17.64 18.13 -0.81
C LYS A 79 -16.19 18.30 -1.26
N LYS A 80 -15.92 19.22 -2.19
CA LYS A 80 -14.56 19.51 -2.65
C LYS A 80 -13.66 19.98 -1.52
N ILE A 81 -14.18 20.82 -0.61
CA ILE A 81 -13.43 21.28 0.57
C ILE A 81 -13.11 20.10 1.50
N VAL A 82 -14.07 19.20 1.75
CA VAL A 82 -13.85 18.01 2.60
C VAL A 82 -12.78 17.11 1.99
N VAL A 83 -12.86 16.83 0.68
CA VAL A 83 -11.83 16.04 -0.01
C VAL A 83 -10.47 16.74 0.04
N ALA A 84 -10.41 18.04 -0.24
CA ALA A 84 -9.17 18.81 -0.20
C ALA A 84 -8.54 18.83 1.19
N ALA A 85 -9.34 18.96 2.26
CA ALA A 85 -8.87 18.87 3.63
C ALA A 85 -8.35 17.47 3.96
N SER A 86 -9.09 16.41 3.60
CA SER A 86 -8.67 15.02 3.80
C SER A 86 -7.35 14.71 3.07
N PHE A 87 -7.22 15.16 1.82
CA PHE A 87 -6.00 15.00 1.02
C PHE A 87 -4.85 15.81 1.62
N GLY A 88 -5.09 17.09 1.95
CA GLY A 88 -4.10 17.98 2.54
C GLY A 88 -3.51 17.42 3.82
N ILE A 89 -4.34 16.92 4.74
CA ILE A 89 -3.84 16.36 6.01
C ILE A 89 -3.04 15.07 5.78
N ASN A 90 -3.53 14.13 4.98
CA ASN A 90 -2.81 12.87 4.74
C ASN A 90 -1.51 13.07 3.95
N ILE A 91 -1.51 13.96 2.95
CA ILE A 91 -0.30 14.33 2.22
C ILE A 91 0.68 15.06 3.14
N LEU A 92 0.20 15.94 4.02
CA LEU A 92 1.05 16.61 5.00
C LEU A 92 1.74 15.61 5.92
N ILE A 93 1.02 14.60 6.43
CA ILE A 93 1.62 13.51 7.21
C ILE A 93 2.71 12.80 6.39
N LEU A 94 2.41 12.44 5.14
CA LEU A 94 3.39 11.81 4.27
C LEU A 94 4.63 12.69 4.04
N VAL A 95 4.45 14.01 3.84
CA VAL A 95 5.54 14.96 3.65
C VAL A 95 6.40 15.11 4.90
N VAL A 96 5.77 15.27 6.07
CA VAL A 96 6.47 15.39 7.35
C VAL A 96 7.27 14.13 7.67
N PHE A 97 6.74 12.94 7.42
CA PHE A 97 7.44 11.70 7.78
C PHE A 97 8.44 11.21 6.72
N LYS A 98 8.19 11.49 5.44
CA LYS A 98 9.00 10.95 4.33
C LYS A 98 10.00 11.94 3.75
N TYR A 99 9.65 13.23 3.72
CA TYR A 99 10.43 14.22 2.99
C TYR A 99 11.06 15.29 3.90
N SER A 100 10.77 15.32 5.20
CA SER A 100 11.41 16.28 6.13
C SER A 100 12.93 16.25 6.09
N GLY A 101 13.55 15.06 6.11
CA GLY A 101 15.01 14.93 6.03
C GLY A 101 15.55 15.53 4.74
N PHE A 102 14.99 15.13 3.60
CA PHE A 102 15.37 15.67 2.29
C PHE A 102 15.18 17.20 2.19
N ILE A 103 14.07 17.73 2.73
CA ILE A 103 13.78 19.16 2.76
C ILE A 103 14.81 19.89 3.62
N LEU A 104 15.13 19.38 4.80
CA LEU A 104 16.12 19.97 5.70
C LEU A 104 17.52 19.91 5.09
N ASP A 105 17.93 18.79 4.49
CA ASP A 105 19.22 18.66 3.82
C ASP A 105 19.35 19.66 2.67
N SER A 106 18.30 19.79 1.86
CA SER A 106 18.25 20.76 0.75
C SER A 106 18.33 22.20 1.24
N LEU A 107 17.61 22.54 2.31
CA LEU A 107 17.67 23.86 2.93
C LEU A 107 19.04 24.13 3.55
N ASN A 108 19.63 23.13 4.20
CA ASN A 108 20.94 23.25 4.83
C ASN A 108 22.06 23.49 3.83
N ILE A 109 21.98 22.93 2.61
CA ILE A 109 22.90 23.27 1.52
C ILE A 109 22.83 24.77 1.20
N ILE A 110 21.62 25.31 1.01
CA ILE A 110 21.39 26.73 0.67
C ILE A 110 21.79 27.66 1.83
N LEU A 111 21.44 27.29 3.06
CA LEU A 111 21.74 28.07 4.26
C LEU A 111 23.24 28.12 4.54
N LYS A 112 23.96 27.02 4.29
CA LYS A 112 25.41 26.95 4.40
C LYS A 112 26.11 27.85 3.38
N GLU A 113 25.61 27.90 2.15
CA GLU A 113 26.07 28.86 1.13
C GLU A 113 25.78 30.32 1.51
N SER A 114 24.69 30.56 2.26
CA SER A 114 24.28 31.88 2.72
C SER A 114 24.90 32.31 4.07
N GLY A 115 25.78 31.50 4.66
CA GLY A 115 26.44 31.79 5.95
C GLY A 115 25.52 31.72 7.19
N ILE A 116 24.32 31.14 7.05
CA ILE A 116 23.35 30.97 8.13
C ILE A 116 23.60 29.63 8.84
N ARG A 117 23.37 29.58 10.17
CA ARG A 117 23.50 28.33 10.93
C ARG A 117 22.57 27.24 10.38
N VAL A 118 23.12 26.03 10.29
CA VAL A 118 22.42 24.81 9.87
C VAL A 118 21.25 24.55 10.80
N LEU A 119 20.11 24.19 10.22
CA LEU A 119 18.94 23.74 10.95
C LEU A 119 19.10 22.25 11.26
N GLU A 120 19.12 21.91 12.54
CA GLU A 120 19.11 20.51 12.99
C GLU A 120 17.66 20.04 13.13
N MET A 121 17.41 18.77 12.76
CA MET A 121 16.10 18.19 12.98
C MET A 121 15.92 17.92 14.48
N PRO A 122 14.92 18.51 15.16
CA PRO A 122 14.79 18.41 16.60
C PRO A 122 14.37 17.01 17.08
N PHE A 123 13.93 16.13 16.16
CA PHE A 123 13.47 14.79 16.47
C PHE A 123 13.96 13.80 15.42
N ASP A 124 14.28 12.58 15.84
CA ASP A 124 14.61 11.47 14.94
C ASP A 124 13.31 10.88 14.35
N ILE A 125 12.93 11.36 13.16
CA ILE A 125 11.72 10.91 12.47
C ILE A 125 12.04 9.60 11.76
N VAL A 126 11.74 8.46 12.40
CA VAL A 126 11.79 7.16 11.72
C VAL A 126 10.62 7.06 10.74
N LEU A 127 10.93 6.71 9.49
CA LEU A 127 9.94 6.53 8.43
C LEU A 127 8.99 5.36 8.77
N PRO A 128 7.68 5.60 8.92
CA PRO A 128 6.75 4.53 9.21
C PRO A 128 6.61 3.59 8.02
N VAL A 129 6.76 2.29 8.28
CA VAL A 129 6.61 1.25 7.25
C VAL A 129 5.20 1.33 6.65
N GLY A 130 5.06 1.23 5.33
CA GLY A 130 3.75 1.23 4.68
C GLY A 130 3.03 2.59 4.62
N ILE A 131 3.65 3.70 5.07
CA ILE A 131 3.00 5.03 5.09
C ILE A 131 2.39 5.44 3.77
N SER A 132 3.09 5.19 2.67
CA SER A 132 2.58 5.52 1.32
C SER A 132 1.38 4.65 0.94
N PHE A 133 1.39 3.35 1.28
CA PHE A 133 0.35 2.39 0.90
C PHE A 133 -0.98 2.71 1.58
N TYR A 134 -1.00 2.78 2.91
CA TYR A 134 -2.25 3.08 3.64
C TYR A 134 -2.75 4.49 3.34
N THR A 135 -1.84 5.45 3.07
CA THR A 135 -2.24 6.81 2.68
C THR A 135 -2.97 6.80 1.33
N PHE A 136 -2.39 6.18 0.29
CA PHE A 136 -3.04 6.09 -1.03
C PHE A 136 -4.36 5.33 -0.97
N GLN A 137 -4.42 4.28 -0.15
CA GLN A 137 -5.63 3.51 0.06
C GLN A 137 -6.72 4.33 0.77
N ALA A 138 -6.39 5.02 1.86
CA ALA A 138 -7.32 5.87 2.60
C ALA A 138 -7.83 7.04 1.75
N LEU A 139 -6.96 7.64 0.93
CA LEU A 139 -7.32 8.70 -0.02
C LEU A 139 -8.22 8.19 -1.15
N SER A 140 -8.01 6.96 -1.63
CA SER A 140 -8.86 6.36 -2.65
C SER A 140 -10.31 6.27 -2.17
N TYR A 141 -10.53 5.84 -0.93
CA TYR A 141 -11.87 5.78 -0.34
C TYR A 141 -12.56 7.15 -0.30
N THR A 142 -11.89 8.19 0.20
CA THR A 142 -12.48 9.53 0.25
C THR A 142 -12.90 10.02 -1.14
N MET A 143 -12.10 9.72 -2.17
CA MET A 143 -12.40 10.07 -3.55
C MET A 143 -13.52 9.22 -4.16
N ASP A 144 -13.56 7.91 -3.87
CA ASP A 144 -14.61 7.01 -4.36
C ASP A 144 -15.98 7.38 -3.79
N VAL A 145 -16.04 7.75 -2.50
CA VAL A 145 -17.26 8.27 -1.86
C VAL A 145 -17.65 9.64 -2.44
N TYR A 146 -16.68 10.49 -2.77
CA TYR A 146 -16.92 11.78 -3.43
C TYR A 146 -17.54 11.61 -4.82
N ARG A 147 -17.02 10.66 -5.62
CA ARG A 147 -17.51 10.32 -6.96
C ARG A 147 -18.86 9.61 -6.92
N GLY A 148 -19.18 8.95 -5.81
CA GLY A 148 -20.38 8.13 -5.67
C GLY A 148 -20.17 6.69 -6.15
N ASP A 149 -18.93 6.26 -6.33
CA ASP A 149 -18.57 4.90 -6.75
C ASP A 149 -18.85 3.88 -5.63
N ILE A 150 -18.81 4.32 -4.38
CA ILE A 150 -19.20 3.55 -3.19
C ILE A 150 -19.94 4.43 -2.19
N SER A 151 -20.87 3.84 -1.42
CA SER A 151 -21.49 4.51 -0.27
C SER A 151 -20.50 4.64 0.90
N ALA A 152 -20.63 5.70 1.68
CA ALA A 152 -19.83 5.87 2.91
C ALA A 152 -20.04 4.69 3.87
N GLU A 153 -18.95 4.06 4.30
CA GLU A 153 -18.95 3.01 5.32
C GLU A 153 -19.34 3.61 6.67
N LYS A 154 -20.28 2.97 7.37
CA LYS A 154 -20.84 3.43 8.65
C LYS A 154 -20.25 2.69 9.85
N ASN A 155 -19.53 1.60 9.62
CA ASN A 155 -18.86 0.83 10.65
C ASN A 155 -17.36 1.14 10.67
N ILE A 156 -16.94 1.92 11.67
CA ILE A 156 -15.54 2.31 11.85
C ILE A 156 -14.58 1.13 11.93
N LEU A 157 -15.00 -0.02 12.48
CA LEU A 157 -14.13 -1.19 12.62
C LEU A 157 -13.86 -1.86 11.27
N LYS A 158 -14.87 -1.94 10.40
CA LYS A 158 -14.69 -2.42 9.02
C LYS A 158 -13.81 -1.48 8.22
N TYR A 159 -14.02 -0.18 8.40
CA TYR A 159 -13.20 0.83 7.74
C TYR A 159 -11.74 0.81 8.23
N ALA A 160 -11.52 0.70 9.53
CA ALA A 160 -10.19 0.54 10.11
C ALA A 160 -9.52 -0.74 9.63
N LEU A 161 -10.27 -1.85 9.47
CA LEU A 161 -9.73 -3.08 8.89
C LEU A 161 -9.31 -2.85 7.44
N PHE A 162 -10.13 -2.16 6.63
CA PHE A 162 -9.77 -1.80 5.27
C PHE A 162 -8.41 -1.10 5.22
N VAL A 163 -8.20 -0.05 6.00
CA VAL A 163 -6.93 0.72 6.00
C VAL A 163 -5.76 -0.08 6.57
N SER A 164 -5.99 -0.90 7.60
CA SER A 164 -4.92 -1.57 8.35
C SER A 164 -4.62 -3.01 7.90
N PHE A 165 -5.39 -3.59 6.98
CA PHE A 165 -5.35 -5.02 6.65
C PHE A 165 -3.91 -5.53 6.41
N PHE A 166 -3.40 -6.37 7.33
CA PHE A 166 -1.97 -6.68 7.36
C PHE A 166 -1.38 -7.33 6.09
N PRO A 167 -2.12 -8.19 5.33
CA PRO A 167 -1.54 -8.78 4.14
C PRO A 167 -1.09 -7.71 3.14
N GLN A 168 -1.79 -6.58 3.06
CA GLN A 168 -1.43 -5.51 2.13
C GLN A 168 -0.61 -4.36 2.75
N LEU A 169 -0.70 -4.14 4.06
CA LEU A 169 -0.27 -2.91 4.71
C LEU A 169 1.18 -2.48 4.45
N VAL A 170 2.11 -3.44 4.39
CA VAL A 170 3.56 -3.15 4.31
C VAL A 170 4.05 -3.08 2.86
N ALA A 171 3.63 -4.02 2.01
CA ALA A 171 4.15 -4.18 0.65
C ALA A 171 3.21 -4.96 -0.28
N GLY A 172 1.92 -5.09 0.07
CA GLY A 172 0.97 -5.74 -0.82
C GLY A 172 0.35 -4.77 -1.82
N PRO A 173 -0.61 -5.26 -2.61
CA PRO A 173 -1.34 -4.45 -3.58
C PRO A 173 -2.04 -3.26 -2.91
N ILE A 174 -1.99 -2.09 -3.56
CA ILE A 174 -2.79 -0.92 -3.17
C ILE A 174 -4.24 -1.20 -3.58
N GLU A 175 -5.01 -1.74 -2.66
CA GLU A 175 -6.40 -2.11 -2.92
C GLU A 175 -7.32 -0.92 -3.21
N ARG A 176 -8.40 -1.22 -3.93
CA ARG A 176 -9.50 -0.29 -4.15
C ARG A 176 -10.53 -0.42 -3.04
N SER A 177 -11.08 0.72 -2.63
CA SER A 177 -12.12 0.74 -1.61
C SER A 177 -13.36 -0.07 -2.01
N ILE A 178 -13.75 0.03 -3.29
CA ILE A 178 -14.86 -0.72 -3.90
C ILE A 178 -14.70 -2.24 -3.72
N ASN A 179 -13.50 -2.76 -3.95
CA ASN A 179 -13.21 -4.19 -3.89
C ASN A 179 -13.14 -4.68 -2.43
N LEU A 180 -12.23 -4.11 -1.65
CA LEU A 180 -11.90 -4.65 -0.32
C LEU A 180 -12.98 -4.38 0.73
N ILE A 181 -13.63 -3.20 0.73
CA ILE A 181 -14.70 -2.90 1.71
C ILE A 181 -15.91 -3.82 1.50
N SER A 182 -16.25 -4.09 0.24
CA SER A 182 -17.32 -5.03 -0.10
C SER A 182 -17.02 -6.43 0.45
N GLN A 183 -15.82 -6.95 0.19
CA GLN A 183 -15.40 -8.26 0.69
C GLN A 183 -15.33 -8.32 2.22
N ILE A 184 -14.84 -7.27 2.89
CA ILE A 184 -14.83 -7.18 4.36
C ILE A 184 -16.25 -7.26 4.93
N SER A 185 -17.21 -6.61 4.27
CA SER A 185 -18.61 -6.66 4.67
C SER A 185 -19.24 -8.04 4.49
N GLU A 186 -18.70 -8.86 3.60
CA GLU A 186 -19.17 -10.22 3.30
C GLU A 186 -18.48 -11.32 4.13
N ILE A 187 -17.40 -11.01 4.86
CA ILE A 187 -16.71 -11.96 5.77
C ILE A 187 -17.67 -12.83 6.61
N PRO A 188 -18.76 -12.31 7.20
CA PRO A 188 -19.68 -13.13 7.98
C PRO A 188 -20.38 -14.26 7.19
N LYS A 189 -20.45 -14.12 5.86
CA LYS A 189 -21.07 -15.07 4.95
C LYS A 189 -20.06 -16.07 4.37
N THR A 190 -18.77 -15.77 4.43
CA THR A 190 -17.69 -16.57 3.84
C THR A 190 -17.67 -17.98 4.40
N LYS A 191 -17.85 -18.96 3.51
CA LYS A 191 -17.72 -20.39 3.82
C LYS A 191 -16.25 -20.81 3.80
N ILE A 192 -15.95 -21.84 4.58
CA ILE A 192 -14.65 -22.51 4.53
C ILE A 192 -14.65 -23.39 3.28
N GLU A 193 -13.62 -23.26 2.48
CA GLU A 193 -13.46 -23.96 1.21
C GLU A 193 -12.03 -24.45 1.12
N TYR A 194 -11.85 -25.76 0.99
CA TYR A 194 -10.55 -26.40 1.00
C TYR A 194 -9.67 -25.90 -0.16
N GLU A 195 -10.23 -25.85 -1.37
CA GLU A 195 -9.51 -25.43 -2.57
C GLU A 195 -8.93 -24.01 -2.43
N ARG A 196 -9.71 -23.09 -1.87
CA ARG A 196 -9.25 -21.72 -1.63
C ARG A 196 -8.07 -21.64 -0.65
N ILE A 197 -8.10 -22.44 0.42
CA ILE A 197 -7.02 -22.49 1.41
C ILE A 197 -5.78 -23.12 0.80
N ALA A 198 -5.93 -24.26 0.10
CA ALA A 198 -4.83 -24.95 -0.56
C ALA A 198 -4.16 -24.05 -1.62
N ASN A 199 -4.95 -23.39 -2.47
CA ASN A 199 -4.45 -22.46 -3.49
C ASN A 199 -3.71 -21.28 -2.84
N GLY A 200 -4.27 -20.68 -1.78
CA GLY A 200 -3.61 -19.59 -1.08
C GLY A 200 -2.27 -20.00 -0.46
N LEU A 201 -2.17 -21.22 0.10
CA LEU A 201 -0.90 -21.77 0.60
C LEU A 201 0.12 -22.01 -0.52
N ILE A 202 -0.31 -22.57 -1.66
CA ILE A 202 0.54 -22.77 -2.83
C ILE A 202 1.10 -21.43 -3.33
N ILE A 203 0.25 -20.41 -3.42
CA ILE A 203 0.66 -19.05 -3.80
C ILE A 203 1.68 -18.49 -2.80
N MET A 204 1.45 -18.65 -1.49
CA MET A 204 2.43 -18.21 -0.48
C MET A 204 3.78 -18.92 -0.64
N VAL A 205 3.78 -20.24 -0.85
CA VAL A 205 5.01 -21.02 -1.07
C VAL A 205 5.76 -20.51 -2.30
N TRP A 206 5.05 -20.23 -3.39
CA TRP A 206 5.65 -19.63 -4.59
C TRP A 206 6.26 -18.26 -4.31
N GLY A 207 5.55 -17.41 -3.56
CA GLY A 207 6.09 -16.13 -3.12
C GLY A 207 7.34 -16.28 -2.26
N PHE A 208 7.36 -17.20 -1.28
CA PHE A 208 8.55 -17.47 -0.48
C PHE A 208 9.73 -17.97 -1.31
N PHE A 209 9.49 -18.80 -2.33
CA PHE A 209 10.52 -19.24 -3.25
C PHE A 209 11.13 -18.06 -4.03
N LEU A 210 10.29 -17.19 -4.60
CA LEU A 210 10.77 -15.99 -5.30
C LEU A 210 11.60 -15.08 -4.39
N LYS A 211 11.20 -14.93 -3.12
CA LYS A 211 11.92 -14.11 -2.13
C LYS A 211 13.25 -14.73 -1.71
N LEU A 212 13.18 -15.91 -1.11
CA LEU A 212 14.30 -16.52 -0.36
C LEU A 212 15.31 -17.21 -1.28
N VAL A 213 14.86 -17.74 -2.41
CA VAL A 213 15.71 -18.52 -3.32
C VAL A 213 16.21 -17.69 -4.48
N ILE A 214 15.38 -16.81 -5.05
CA ILE A 214 15.78 -15.99 -6.19
C ILE A 214 16.28 -14.62 -5.74
N ALA A 215 15.39 -13.78 -5.19
CA ALA A 215 15.71 -12.38 -4.91
C ALA A 215 16.87 -12.23 -3.92
N ASP A 216 16.81 -12.91 -2.77
CA ASP A 216 17.82 -12.79 -1.71
C ASP A 216 19.18 -13.37 -2.14
N ARG A 217 19.21 -14.35 -3.05
CA ARG A 217 20.46 -14.91 -3.58
C ARG A 217 21.11 -14.03 -4.63
N ILE A 218 20.31 -13.46 -5.54
CA ILE A 218 20.82 -12.49 -6.52
C ILE A 218 21.30 -11.22 -5.82
N ALA A 219 20.62 -10.79 -4.75
CA ALA A 219 21.02 -9.63 -3.95
C ALA A 219 22.46 -9.71 -3.43
N ILE A 220 22.97 -10.91 -3.11
CA ILE A 220 24.36 -11.09 -2.66
C ILE A 220 25.33 -10.61 -3.75
N LEU A 221 25.13 -11.05 -5.00
CA LEU A 221 25.96 -10.64 -6.15
C LEU A 221 25.81 -9.13 -6.40
N VAL A 222 24.57 -8.66 -6.47
CA VAL A 222 24.25 -7.26 -6.80
C VAL A 222 24.87 -6.31 -5.77
N ASN A 223 24.67 -6.56 -4.47
CA ASN A 223 25.22 -5.73 -3.41
C ASN A 223 26.76 -5.80 -3.41
N THR A 224 27.35 -6.98 -3.60
CA THR A 224 28.82 -7.14 -3.65
C THR A 224 29.45 -6.27 -4.74
N VAL A 225 28.80 -6.16 -5.91
CA VAL A 225 29.28 -5.33 -7.02
C VAL A 225 28.97 -3.85 -6.78
N PHE A 226 27.72 -3.48 -6.46
CA PHE A 226 27.34 -2.07 -6.35
C PHE A 226 27.87 -1.36 -5.10
N ASP A 227 28.10 -2.05 -3.98
CA ASP A 227 28.71 -1.45 -2.79
C ASP A 227 30.17 -1.01 -3.05
N ARG A 228 30.83 -1.64 -4.04
CA ARG A 228 32.20 -1.36 -4.43
C ARG A 228 32.35 -1.22 -5.95
N TYR A 229 31.43 -0.51 -6.58
CA TYR A 229 31.32 -0.42 -8.04
C TYR A 229 32.62 0.07 -8.73
N TYR A 230 33.42 0.89 -8.04
CA TYR A 230 34.70 1.41 -8.54
C TYR A 230 35.83 0.35 -8.61
N MET A 231 35.63 -0.82 -8.01
CA MET A 231 36.59 -1.94 -8.01
C MET A 231 36.32 -2.96 -9.14
N TYR A 232 35.21 -2.84 -9.86
CA TYR A 232 34.75 -3.83 -10.84
C TYR A 232 34.79 -3.29 -12.27
N GLY A 233 34.97 -4.19 -13.23
CA GLY A 233 34.97 -3.88 -14.66
C GLY A 233 33.56 -3.77 -15.23
N THR A 234 33.49 -3.40 -16.52
CA THR A 234 32.23 -3.22 -17.25
C THR A 234 31.36 -4.47 -17.27
N VAL A 235 31.96 -5.66 -17.38
CA VAL A 235 31.21 -6.92 -17.48
C VAL A 235 30.47 -7.20 -16.18
N GLU A 236 31.16 -7.09 -15.06
CA GLU A 236 30.60 -7.30 -13.73
C GLU A 236 29.48 -6.28 -13.44
N LEU A 237 29.67 -5.03 -13.83
CA LEU A 237 28.66 -3.98 -13.68
C LEU A 237 27.39 -4.26 -14.51
N ILE A 238 27.53 -4.74 -15.74
CA ILE A 238 26.37 -5.12 -16.59
C ILE A 238 25.64 -6.32 -15.98
N VAL A 239 26.36 -7.35 -15.55
CA VAL A 239 25.77 -8.52 -14.90
C VAL A 239 25.05 -8.13 -13.62
N ALA A 240 25.63 -7.25 -12.81
CA ALA A 240 25.00 -6.73 -11.60
C ALA A 240 23.75 -5.91 -11.90
N ALA A 241 23.76 -5.09 -12.95
CA ALA A 241 22.58 -4.33 -13.38
C ALA A 241 21.43 -5.24 -13.86
N MET A 242 21.74 -6.27 -14.65
CA MET A 242 20.74 -7.28 -15.04
C MET A 242 20.24 -8.08 -13.84
N GLY A 243 21.14 -8.45 -12.93
CA GLY A 243 20.82 -9.10 -11.66
C GLY A 243 19.88 -8.24 -10.81
N PHE A 244 20.15 -6.94 -10.71
CA PHE A 244 19.31 -6.01 -9.97
C PHE A 244 17.89 -5.91 -10.55
N ALA A 245 17.75 -5.93 -11.88
CA ALA A 245 16.44 -5.97 -12.53
C ALA A 245 15.66 -7.25 -12.13
N LEU A 246 16.30 -8.42 -12.13
CA LEU A 246 15.66 -9.64 -11.63
C LEU A 246 15.34 -9.56 -10.13
N GLN A 247 16.29 -9.08 -9.33
CA GLN A 247 16.16 -8.95 -7.89
C GLN A 247 14.94 -8.08 -7.53
N ILE A 248 14.85 -6.87 -8.07
CA ILE A 248 13.75 -5.95 -7.72
C ILE A 248 12.38 -6.51 -8.12
N TYR A 249 12.30 -7.20 -9.27
CA TYR A 249 11.08 -7.88 -9.69
C TYR A 249 10.69 -9.02 -8.76
N CYS A 250 11.61 -9.97 -8.52
CA CYS A 250 11.34 -11.13 -7.68
C CYS A 250 11.04 -10.71 -6.24
N ASP A 251 11.75 -9.70 -5.72
CA ASP A 251 11.53 -9.17 -4.39
C ASP A 251 10.13 -8.58 -4.25
N PHE A 252 9.76 -7.60 -5.09
CA PHE A 252 8.43 -6.98 -5.00
C PHE A 252 7.29 -7.95 -5.33
N SER A 253 7.48 -8.77 -6.36
CA SER A 253 6.50 -9.77 -6.76
C SER A 253 6.26 -10.76 -5.64
N SER A 254 7.32 -11.26 -4.98
CA SER A 254 7.20 -12.18 -3.85
C SER A 254 6.36 -11.62 -2.70
N TYR A 255 6.59 -10.38 -2.27
CA TYR A 255 5.80 -9.74 -1.21
C TYR A 255 4.32 -9.65 -1.59
N SER A 256 4.04 -9.23 -2.84
CA SER A 256 2.67 -9.15 -3.35
C SER A 256 2.02 -10.53 -3.43
N THR A 257 2.74 -11.56 -3.89
CA THR A 257 2.26 -12.94 -3.99
C THR A 257 1.96 -13.53 -2.61
N ILE A 258 2.86 -13.35 -1.63
CA ILE A 258 2.62 -13.81 -0.25
C ILE A 258 1.38 -13.11 0.33
N ALA A 259 1.24 -11.80 0.11
CA ALA A 259 0.06 -11.03 0.53
C ALA A 259 -1.25 -11.58 -0.07
N ILE A 260 -1.26 -11.84 -1.39
CA ILE A 260 -2.40 -12.40 -2.11
C ILE A 260 -2.77 -13.79 -1.54
N GLY A 261 -1.80 -14.68 -1.40
CA GLY A 261 -2.03 -16.02 -0.86
C GLY A 261 -2.53 -16.00 0.59
N ALA A 262 -1.93 -15.17 1.44
CA ALA A 262 -2.34 -14.98 2.83
C ALA A 262 -3.79 -14.47 2.93
N SER A 263 -4.15 -13.49 2.10
CA SER A 263 -5.49 -12.94 2.02
C SER A 263 -6.51 -13.96 1.49
N GLN A 264 -6.14 -14.74 0.48
CA GLN A 264 -7.00 -15.73 -0.14
C GLN A 264 -7.42 -16.83 0.84
N ILE A 265 -6.50 -17.28 1.71
CA ILE A 265 -6.81 -18.24 2.79
C ILE A 265 -7.95 -17.71 3.67
N MET A 266 -7.92 -16.42 4.00
CA MET A 266 -8.95 -15.75 4.80
C MET A 266 -10.23 -15.41 4.00
N GLY A 267 -10.26 -15.71 2.70
CA GLY A 267 -11.41 -15.48 1.83
C GLY A 267 -11.52 -14.06 1.28
N ILE A 268 -10.41 -13.33 1.22
CA ILE A 268 -10.32 -12.00 0.61
C ILE A 268 -9.40 -12.10 -0.62
N THR A 269 -9.90 -11.70 -1.78
CA THR A 269 -9.16 -11.70 -3.04
C THR A 269 -8.59 -10.32 -3.30
N LEU A 270 -7.26 -10.22 -3.27
CA LEU A 270 -6.53 -8.98 -3.57
C LEU A 270 -6.20 -8.90 -5.07
N MET A 271 -5.97 -7.68 -5.55
CA MET A 271 -5.50 -7.35 -6.89
C MET A 271 -4.09 -7.88 -7.12
N GLU A 272 -3.79 -8.26 -8.35
CA GLU A 272 -2.43 -8.62 -8.73
C GLU A 272 -1.59 -7.38 -8.98
N ASN A 273 -0.34 -7.39 -8.53
CA ASN A 273 0.61 -6.32 -8.78
C ASN A 273 1.50 -6.56 -10.00
N PHE A 274 1.71 -7.83 -10.37
CA PHE A 274 2.65 -8.20 -11.42
C PHE A 274 2.04 -9.24 -12.35
N ASN A 275 2.21 -9.03 -13.65
CA ASN A 275 1.77 -9.96 -14.69
C ASN A 275 2.85 -10.09 -15.77
N VAL A 276 3.88 -10.91 -15.51
CA VAL A 276 5.01 -11.18 -16.42
C VAL A 276 5.52 -9.93 -17.18
N PRO A 277 5.96 -8.86 -16.47
CA PRO A 277 6.23 -7.56 -17.06
C PRO A 277 7.41 -7.54 -18.04
N TYR A 278 8.43 -8.38 -17.84
CA TYR A 278 9.59 -8.45 -18.74
C TYR A 278 9.31 -9.12 -20.09
N PHE A 279 8.15 -9.74 -20.26
CA PHE A 279 7.68 -10.26 -21.56
C PHE A 279 6.88 -9.22 -22.36
N SER A 280 6.81 -7.98 -21.87
CA SER A 280 6.14 -6.87 -22.56
C SER A 280 6.82 -6.53 -23.88
N ARG A 281 6.02 -6.27 -24.92
CA ARG A 281 6.50 -5.85 -26.25
C ARG A 281 6.58 -4.33 -26.41
N SER A 282 6.13 -3.57 -25.41
CA SER A 282 6.21 -2.11 -25.40
C SER A 282 6.29 -1.55 -23.97
N ILE A 283 6.77 -0.31 -23.83
CA ILE A 283 6.83 0.41 -22.54
C ILE A 283 5.42 0.58 -21.94
N LYS A 284 4.41 0.84 -22.79
CA LYS A 284 3.02 0.95 -22.35
C LYS A 284 2.50 -0.36 -21.76
N GLU A 285 2.85 -1.48 -22.38
CA GLU A 285 2.49 -2.81 -21.88
C GLU A 285 3.22 -3.15 -20.58
N PHE A 286 4.49 -2.77 -20.46
CA PHE A 286 5.27 -2.93 -19.23
C PHE A 286 4.58 -2.28 -18.03
N TRP A 287 4.16 -1.01 -18.14
CA TRP A 287 3.47 -0.31 -17.05
C TRP A 287 2.04 -0.80 -16.76
N ARG A 288 1.46 -1.61 -17.66
CA ARG A 288 0.18 -2.31 -17.41
C ARG A 288 0.38 -3.66 -16.71
N ARG A 289 1.63 -4.12 -16.61
CA ARG A 289 2.03 -5.43 -16.05
C ARG A 289 2.94 -5.31 -14.83
N TRP A 290 3.56 -4.15 -14.62
CA TRP A 290 4.43 -3.83 -13.49
C TRP A 290 3.69 -2.97 -12.47
N HIS A 291 3.70 -3.40 -11.21
CA HIS A 291 3.07 -2.71 -10.08
C HIS A 291 1.67 -2.15 -10.41
N ILE A 292 0.81 -3.04 -10.92
CA ILE A 292 -0.49 -2.73 -11.53
C ILE A 292 -1.38 -1.91 -10.58
N SER A 293 -1.42 -2.23 -9.28
CA SER A 293 -2.25 -1.51 -8.32
C SER A 293 -1.86 -0.03 -8.23
N LEU A 294 -0.56 0.27 -8.25
CA LEU A 294 -0.04 1.64 -8.16
C LEU A 294 -0.20 2.39 -9.49
N SER A 295 0.14 1.74 -10.60
CA SER A 295 -0.01 2.29 -11.96
C SER A 295 -1.47 2.68 -12.24
N THR A 296 -2.41 1.80 -11.92
CA THR A 296 -3.85 2.10 -12.02
C THR A 296 -4.28 3.16 -11.02
N TRP A 297 -3.74 3.18 -9.80
CA TRP A 297 -4.02 4.25 -8.83
C TRP A 297 -3.64 5.63 -9.36
N PHE A 298 -2.42 5.81 -9.84
CA PHE A 298 -2.02 7.08 -10.43
C PHE A 298 -2.87 7.46 -11.63
N LYS A 299 -3.20 6.48 -12.49
CA LYS A 299 -4.06 6.72 -13.64
C LYS A 299 -5.45 7.25 -13.23
N ASP A 300 -6.12 6.57 -12.30
CA ASP A 300 -7.53 6.82 -11.96
C ASP A 300 -7.73 7.99 -10.98
N TYR A 301 -6.77 8.27 -10.10
CA TYR A 301 -6.89 9.27 -9.03
C TYR A 301 -6.05 10.53 -9.27
N LEU A 302 -5.06 10.48 -10.16
CA LEU A 302 -4.21 11.63 -10.48
C LEU A 302 -4.29 12.03 -11.96
N TYR A 303 -3.89 11.13 -12.88
CA TYR A 303 -3.73 11.45 -14.31
C TYR A 303 -5.04 11.82 -15.01
N ILE A 304 -6.09 10.99 -14.90
CA ILE A 304 -7.39 11.26 -15.54
C ILE A 304 -8.03 12.56 -15.00
N PRO A 305 -8.11 12.78 -13.66
CA PRO A 305 -8.62 14.04 -13.11
C PRO A 305 -7.87 15.29 -13.57
N LEU A 306 -6.55 15.20 -13.78
CA LEU A 306 -5.72 16.30 -14.28
C LEU A 306 -5.89 16.56 -15.79
N GLY A 307 -6.74 15.79 -16.49
CA GLY A 307 -7.02 15.98 -17.90
C GLY A 307 -6.17 15.14 -18.84
N GLY A 308 -5.45 14.12 -18.35
CA GLY A 308 -4.60 13.25 -19.18
C GLY A 308 -5.33 12.51 -20.32
N ASN A 309 -6.65 12.33 -20.21
CA ASN A 309 -7.50 11.75 -21.27
C ASN A 309 -8.23 12.79 -22.13
N ARG A 310 -8.04 14.09 -21.88
CA ARG A 310 -8.59 15.14 -22.73
C ARG A 310 -7.62 15.32 -23.90
N CYS A 311 -7.86 14.60 -25.00
CA CYS A 311 -7.29 14.98 -26.29
C CYS A 311 -7.64 16.45 -26.52
N SER A 312 -6.65 17.35 -26.58
CA SER A 312 -6.89 18.67 -27.15
C SER A 312 -7.36 18.42 -28.59
N ARG A 313 -8.50 18.99 -28.95
CA ARG A 313 -9.06 18.92 -30.30
C ARG A 313 -8.31 19.86 -31.26
N GLY A 314 -6.98 19.92 -31.13
CA GLY A 314 -6.13 20.92 -31.76
C GLY A 314 -4.75 20.39 -32.06
N ARG A 315 -4.69 19.35 -32.91
CA ARG A 315 -3.61 19.08 -33.87
C ARG A 315 -4.22 18.29 -35.03
N ALA A 316 -4.80 19.03 -35.98
CA ALA A 316 -4.90 18.65 -37.38
C ALA A 316 -4.00 19.63 -38.15
#